data_AF-A0A524HTE8-F1
#
_entry.id   AF-A0A524HTE8-F1
#
_cell.length_a   1.000
_cell.length_b   1.000
_cell.length_c   1.000
_cell.angle_alpha   90.00
_cell.angle_beta   90.00
_cell.angle_gamma   90.00
#
_symmetry.space_group_name_H-M   'P 1'
#
loop_
_entity.id
_entity.type
_entity.pdbx_description
1 polymer ?
#
loop_
_entity_poly.entity_id
_entity_poly.type
_entity_poly.pdbx_seq_one_letter_code
_entity_poly.pdbx_strand_id
1 'polypeptide(L)' 'MTQTPSPWWAPHVHADRRPILLARNRIVEAHRRYFAEHGFVEVDCGALQLSPGNETHLHGFATESLLPDGRRDMLYLHT' A
#
# COMPACT_ATOMS: atom_id res chain seq x y z
N MET A 1 31.36 6.37 -19.90
CA MET A 1 30.91 7.15 -18.73
C MET A 1 29.60 6.54 -18.26
N THR A 2 29.52 6.05 -17.03
CA THR A 2 28.28 5.52 -16.46
C THR A 2 27.37 6.68 -16.08
N GLN A 3 26.14 6.70 -16.60
CA GLN A 3 25.16 7.72 -16.28
C GLN A 3 24.46 7.34 -14.97
N THR A 4 24.62 8.16 -13.93
CA THR A 4 23.91 7.98 -12.65
C THR A 4 22.47 8.47 -12.80
N PRO A 5 21.45 7.68 -12.44
CA PRO A 5 20.07 8.12 -12.51
C PRO A 5 19.82 9.32 -11.59
N SER A 6 18.90 10.20 -11.98
CA SER A 6 18.45 11.28 -11.11
C SER A 6 17.84 10.72 -9.82
N PRO A 7 17.95 11.42 -8.68
CA PRO A 7 17.24 11.03 -7.47
C PRO A 7 15.74 10.90 -7.71
N TRP A 8 15.09 9.93 -7.08
CA TRP A 8 13.67 9.66 -7.29
C TRP A 8 12.75 10.83 -6.92
N TRP A 9 13.23 11.73 -6.06
CA TRP A 9 12.52 12.93 -5.60
C TRP A 9 12.76 14.16 -6.48
N ALA A 10 13.56 14.06 -7.56
CA ALA A 10 13.82 15.19 -8.44
C ALA A 10 12.52 15.63 -9.17
N PRO A 11 12.26 16.95 -9.30
CA PRO A 11 10.99 17.44 -9.86
C PRO A 11 10.64 16.91 -11.26
N HIS A 12 11.64 16.74 -12.14
CA HIS A 12 11.41 16.20 -13.49
C HIS A 12 11.01 14.72 -13.48
N VAL A 13 11.53 13.91 -12.52
CA VAL A 13 11.11 12.50 -12.37
C VAL A 13 9.62 12.41 -12.02
N HIS A 14 9.13 13.31 -11.18
CA HIS A 14 7.70 13.42 -10.92
C HIS A 14 6.92 13.90 -12.16
N ALA A 15 7.41 14.91 -12.86
CA ALA A 15 6.78 15.42 -14.08
C ALA A 15 6.58 14.31 -15.14
N ASP A 16 7.60 13.46 -15.33
CA ASP A 16 7.56 12.31 -16.25
C ASP A 16 6.55 11.24 -15.82
N ARG A 17 6.43 10.98 -14.51
CA ARG A 17 5.48 9.99 -13.96
C ARG A 17 4.05 10.51 -13.89
N ARG A 18 3.85 11.82 -13.82
CA ARG A 18 2.54 12.45 -13.55
C ARG A 18 1.42 11.98 -14.50
N PRO A 19 1.61 11.85 -15.82
CA PRO A 19 0.55 11.36 -16.70
C PRO A 19 0.06 9.96 -16.33
N ILE A 20 0.97 9.06 -15.96
CA ILE A 20 0.66 7.68 -15.55
C ILE A 20 -0.07 7.68 -14.20
N LEU A 21 0.36 8.52 -13.25
CA LEU A 21 -0.29 8.66 -11.96
C LEU A 21 -1.74 9.17 -12.10
N LEU A 22 -1.98 10.13 -13.00
CA LEU A 22 -3.33 10.59 -13.30
C LEU A 22 -4.18 9.49 -13.95
N ALA A 23 -3.62 8.67 -14.84
CA ALA A 23 -4.34 7.53 -15.40
C ALA A 23 -4.71 6.51 -14.30
N ARG A 24 -3.79 6.19 -13.40
CA ARG A 24 -4.05 5.34 -12.23
C ARG A 24 -5.19 5.88 -11.38
N ASN A 25 -5.20 7.19 -11.08
CA ASN A 25 -6.28 7.80 -10.32
C ASN A 25 -7.64 7.60 -10.99
N ARG A 26 -7.74 7.82 -12.31
CA ARG A 26 -9.00 7.59 -13.05
C ARG A 26 -9.46 6.14 -12.99
N ILE A 27 -8.52 5.18 -13.04
CA ILE A 27 -8.84 3.76 -12.94
C ILE A 27 -9.37 3.43 -11.54
N VAL A 28 -8.72 3.91 -10.48
CA VAL A 28 -9.16 3.68 -9.09
C VAL A 28 -10.56 4.24 -8.88
N GLU A 29 -10.83 5.46 -9.33
CA GLU A 29 -12.15 6.08 -9.22
C GLU A 29 -13.23 5.32 -9.98
N ALA A 30 -12.91 4.81 -11.18
CA ALA A 30 -13.85 4.00 -11.96
C ALA A 30 -14.23 2.70 -11.23
N HIS A 31 -13.27 2.03 -10.56
CA HIS A 31 -13.54 0.83 -9.77
C HIS A 31 -14.44 1.11 -8.58
N ARG A 32 -14.13 2.16 -7.79
CA ARG A 32 -14.95 2.56 -6.64
C ARG A 32 -16.39 2.84 -7.06
N ARG A 33 -16.57 3.64 -8.12
CA ARG A 33 -17.89 3.97 -8.65
C ARG A 33 -18.66 2.72 -9.07
N TYR A 34 -18.02 1.78 -9.77
CA TYR A 34 -18.66 0.53 -10.17
C TYR A 34 -19.24 -0.21 -8.96
N PHE A 35 -18.46 -0.42 -7.90
CA PHE A 35 -18.93 -1.11 -6.70
C PHE A 35 -20.02 -0.32 -5.97
N ALA A 36 -19.89 1.00 -5.85
CA ALA A 36 -20.90 1.86 -5.24
C ALA A 36 -22.25 1.78 -5.97
N GLU A 37 -22.25 1.80 -7.31
CA GLU A 37 -23.45 1.67 -8.14
C GLU A 37 -24.16 0.31 -7.97
N HIS A 38 -23.42 -0.73 -7.54
CA HIS A 38 -23.95 -2.06 -7.27
C HIS A 38 -24.27 -2.30 -5.79
N GLY A 39 -24.26 -1.24 -4.96
CA GLY A 39 -24.67 -1.30 -3.55
C GLY A 39 -23.62 -1.88 -2.59
N PHE A 40 -22.35 -1.97 -3.01
CA PHE A 40 -21.26 -2.37 -2.12
C PHE A 40 -20.85 -1.20 -1.21
N VAL A 41 -20.42 -1.54 0.01
CA VAL A 41 -19.85 -0.60 0.99
C VAL A 41 -18.34 -0.73 0.97
N GLU A 42 -17.63 0.36 0.66
CA GLU A 42 -16.17 0.43 0.79
C GLU A 42 -15.78 0.44 2.28
N VAL A 43 -14.77 -0.34 2.66
CA VAL A 43 -14.26 -0.43 4.04
C VAL A 43 -12.74 -0.33 4.03
N ASP A 44 -12.20 0.35 5.05
CA ASP A 44 -10.77 0.38 5.33
C ASP A 44 -10.45 -0.62 6.45
N CYS A 45 -9.60 -1.60 6.14
CA CYS A 45 -9.15 -2.61 7.09
C CYS A 45 -7.78 -2.25 7.68
N GLY A 46 -7.50 -2.73 8.89
CA GLY A 46 -6.18 -2.56 9.52
C GLY A 46 -5.08 -3.20 8.68
N ALA A 47 -3.99 -2.47 8.47
CA ALA A 47 -2.82 -2.97 7.72
C ALA A 47 -2.00 -4.01 8.50
N LEU A 48 -2.07 -3.97 9.83
CA LEU A 48 -1.38 -4.89 10.73
C LEU A 48 -2.34 -5.98 11.25
N GLN A 49 -1.86 -7.22 11.26
CA GLN A 49 -2.64 -8.39 11.65
C GLN A 49 -1.84 -9.30 12.59
N LEU A 50 -2.57 -10.09 13.40
CA LEU A 50 -1.96 -11.09 14.29
C LEU A 50 -1.41 -12.29 13.51
N SER A 51 -2.07 -12.67 12.41
CA SER A 51 -1.67 -13.80 11.56
C SER A 51 -0.89 -13.31 10.35
N PRO A 52 0.22 -13.97 9.97
CA PRO A 52 1.04 -13.61 8.80
C PRO A 52 0.41 -13.99 7.44
N GLY A 53 -0.85 -14.45 7.43
CA GLY A 53 -1.52 -14.99 6.24
C GLY A 53 -1.44 -16.52 6.15
N ASN A 54 -2.28 -17.12 5.31
CA ASN A 54 -2.37 -18.58 5.12
C ASN A 54 -1.94 -19.02 3.70
N GLU A 55 -1.21 -18.17 2.97
CA GLU A 55 -0.67 -18.50 1.66
C GLU A 55 0.74 -19.09 1.82
N THR A 56 0.97 -20.30 1.28
CA THR A 56 2.17 -21.10 1.56
C THR A 56 3.47 -20.43 1.09
N HIS A 57 3.39 -19.61 0.05
CA HIS A 57 4.56 -19.00 -0.59
C HIS A 57 4.79 -17.54 -0.18
N LEU A 58 3.87 -16.95 0.58
CA LEU A 58 3.99 -15.57 1.04
C LEU A 58 4.49 -15.54 2.48
N HIS A 59 5.35 -14.56 2.76
CA HIS A 59 5.89 -14.32 4.09
C HIS A 59 5.58 -12.89 4.49
N GLY A 60 4.70 -12.74 5.50
CA GLY A 60 4.31 -11.44 6.02
C GLY A 60 5.48 -10.69 6.64
N PHE A 61 5.59 -9.39 6.36
CA PHE A 61 6.56 -8.52 7.02
C PHE A 61 6.16 -8.34 8.48
N ALA A 62 7.02 -8.79 9.40
CA ALA A 62 6.80 -8.70 10.83
C ALA A 62 7.24 -7.35 11.40
N THR A 63 6.50 -6.85 12.40
CA THR A 63 6.84 -5.66 13.20
C THR A 63 6.32 -5.84 14.63
N GLU A 64 6.78 -5.00 15.55
CA GLU A 64 6.32 -5.01 16.95
C GLU A 64 5.54 -3.73 17.25
N SER A 65 4.37 -3.87 17.86
CA SER A 65 3.66 -2.75 18.50
C SER A 65 4.14 -2.61 19.95
N LEU A 66 4.62 -1.43 20.32
CA LEU A 66 5.03 -1.11 21.69
C LEU A 66 3.83 -0.52 22.44
N LEU A 67 3.37 -1.23 23.47
CA LEU A 67 2.21 -0.81 24.26
C LEU A 67 2.61 0.10 25.43
N PRO A 68 1.68 0.95 25.92
CA PRO A 68 1.97 1.86 27.03
C PRO A 68 2.40 1.18 28.34
N ASP A 69 2.02 -0.08 28.55
CA ASP A 69 2.41 -0.89 29.72
C ASP A 69 3.78 -1.58 29.54
N GLY A 70 4.49 -1.30 28.45
CA GLY A 70 5.79 -1.87 28.12
C GLY A 70 5.74 -3.23 27.43
N ARG A 71 4.54 -3.80 27.20
CA ARG A 71 4.40 -5.02 26.39
C ARG A 71 4.72 -4.77 24.92
N ARG A 72 5.08 -5.87 24.24
CA ARG A 72 5.32 -5.89 22.80
C ARG A 72 4.45 -6.94 22.15
N ASP A 73 3.66 -6.52 21.16
CA ASP A 73 2.84 -7.43 20.38
C ASP A 73 3.44 -7.57 18.98
N MET A 74 3.74 -8.82 18.59
CA MET A 74 4.17 -9.14 17.24
C MET A 74 2.97 -9.03 16.29
N LEU A 75 3.14 -8.27 15.22
CA LEU A 75 2.14 -8.05 14.17
C LEU A 75 2.79 -8.19 12.80
N TYR A 76 1.95 -8.46 11.80
CA TYR A 76 2.39 -8.64 10.42
C TYR A 76 1.64 -7.66 9.52
N LEU A 77 2.33 -7.07 8.55
CA LEU A 77 1.68 -6.33 7.46
C LEU A 77 0.95 -7.31 6.55
N HIS A 78 -0.24 -6.94 6.08
CA HIS A 78 -0.96 -7.76 5.09
C HIS A 78 -0.09 -7.96 3.83
N THR A 79 -0.11 -9.18 3.30
CA THR A 79 0.58 -9.57 2.06
C THR A 79 -0.32 -9.47 0.84
#